data_AF-A0A383CEG5-F1
#
_entry.id   AF-A0A383CEG5-F1
#
_cell.length_a   1.000
_cell.length_b   1.000
_cell.length_c   1.000
_cell.angle_alpha   90.00
_cell.angle_beta   90.00
_cell.angle_gamma   90.00
#
_symmetry.space_group_name_H-M   'P 1'
#
loop_
_entity.id
_entity.type
_entity.pdbx_description
1 polymer ?
#
loop_
_entity_poly.entity_id
_entity_poly.type
_entity_poly.pdbx_seq_one_letter_code
_entity_poly.pdbx_strand_id
1 'polypeptide(L)'
;MIYGLELGLAQERKIEKGNLNLLGYWDFDSVGAIEDDAVVIDSVAKIEGVVNGNPSAATGRSGNDGDHAIDFGVSPSGKWVRIDWSDAAGHSWLKPASDFNQLSVSLWQKLHSRRSSSTFWLGAESASSGERNAQAHIPWGNSQIYWDTAGCCDGRTTRINRSWGGGLGKWHHFVFLKDGDRKAIYIDG
;
A
#
# COMPACT_ATOMS: atom_id res chain seq x y z
N MET A 1 51.66 -3.10 7.37
CA MET A 1 51.00 -3.74 6.20
C MET A 1 50.30 -4.98 6.76
N ILE A 2 48.98 -5.17 6.77
CA ILE A 2 47.93 -4.72 5.86
C ILE A 2 46.58 -4.73 6.63
N TYR A 3 45.90 -3.57 6.57
CA TYR A 3 44.46 -3.30 6.44
C TYR A 3 43.44 -3.90 7.43
N GLY A 4 42.82 -2.99 8.18
CA GLY A 4 41.52 -3.21 8.81
C GLY A 4 40.42 -3.31 7.76
N LEU A 5 39.49 -4.24 7.98
CA LEU A 5 38.17 -4.20 7.38
C LEU A 5 37.27 -3.36 8.28
N GLU A 6 37.00 -2.11 7.87
CA GLU A 6 35.75 -1.47 8.25
C GLU A 6 34.64 -2.27 7.56
N LEU A 7 33.98 -3.13 8.34
CA LEU A 7 32.66 -3.64 7.98
C LEU A 7 31.77 -2.41 7.83
N GLY A 8 31.40 -2.10 6.58
CA GLY A 8 30.44 -1.06 6.29
C GLY A 8 29.18 -1.30 7.11
N LEU A 9 28.96 -0.46 8.12
CA LEU A 9 27.68 -0.38 8.79
C LEU A 9 26.66 -0.03 7.70
N ALA A 10 25.70 -0.93 7.46
CA ALA A 10 24.52 -0.58 6.69
C ALA A 10 23.97 0.72 7.32
N GLN A 11 23.95 1.80 6.55
CA GLN A 11 23.48 3.08 7.05
C GLN A 11 22.06 2.88 7.55
N GLU A 12 21.90 2.96 8.88
CA GLU A 12 20.60 2.81 9.51
C GLU A 12 19.65 3.81 8.86
N ARG A 13 18.56 3.28 8.32
CA ARG A 13 17.67 4.06 7.48
C ARG A 13 16.95 5.11 8.32
N LYS A 14 17.46 6.33 8.28
CA LYS A 14 16.94 7.41 9.12
C LYS A 14 15.64 7.97 8.53
N ILE A 15 14.55 7.82 9.28
CA ILE A 15 13.25 8.39 8.95
C ILE A 15 13.19 9.80 9.50
N GLU A 16 13.04 10.80 8.63
CA GLU A 16 13.09 12.22 9.03
C GLU A 16 12.01 13.05 8.33
N LYS A 17 11.43 14.00 9.06
CA LYS A 17 10.45 14.94 8.48
C LYS A 17 11.10 15.79 7.39
N GLY A 18 10.42 15.93 6.25
CA GLY A 18 10.91 16.70 5.09
C GLY A 18 11.75 15.92 4.10
N ASN A 19 12.10 14.67 4.40
CA ASN A 19 12.81 13.75 3.49
C ASN A 19 11.85 12.72 2.86
N LEU A 20 12.28 12.11 1.76
CA LEU A 20 11.58 10.97 1.17
C LEU A 20 11.76 9.73 2.04
N ASN A 21 10.67 9.29 2.70
CA ASN A 21 10.65 8.13 3.58
C ASN A 21 9.76 7.02 2.99
N LEU A 22 10.33 6.11 2.17
CA LEU A 22 9.63 4.95 1.61
C LEU A 22 9.31 3.86 2.67
N LEU A 23 8.19 3.90 3.37
CA LEU A 23 7.97 3.01 4.53
C LEU A 23 7.92 1.50 4.18
N GLY A 24 7.50 1.15 2.97
CA GLY A 24 7.53 -0.22 2.47
C GLY A 24 7.31 -0.24 0.96
N TYR A 25 7.77 -1.29 0.29
CA TYR A 25 7.59 -1.50 -1.14
C TYR A 25 7.45 -2.99 -1.44
N TRP A 26 6.26 -3.41 -1.87
CA TRP A 26 6.00 -4.76 -2.35
C TRP A 26 5.82 -4.70 -3.86
N ASP A 27 6.76 -5.29 -4.60
CA ASP A 27 6.71 -5.38 -6.07
C ASP A 27 5.72 -6.46 -6.55
N PHE A 28 5.57 -7.54 -5.77
CA PHE A 28 4.79 -8.73 -6.13
C PHE A 28 5.37 -9.50 -7.32
N ASP A 29 6.68 -9.45 -7.51
CA ASP A 29 7.36 -10.11 -8.63
C ASP A 29 7.65 -11.61 -8.38
N SER A 30 7.67 -12.05 -7.12
CA SER A 30 7.91 -13.46 -6.80
C SER A 30 6.62 -14.28 -6.86
N VAL A 31 6.51 -15.14 -7.88
CA VAL A 31 5.39 -16.11 -8.01
C VAL A 31 5.33 -17.04 -6.80
N GLY A 32 6.47 -17.59 -6.37
CA GLY A 32 6.53 -18.48 -5.21
C GLY A 32 6.09 -17.79 -3.91
N ALA A 33 6.44 -16.51 -3.74
CA ALA A 33 5.98 -15.73 -2.57
C ALA A 33 4.45 -15.59 -2.51
N ILE A 34 3.79 -15.51 -3.67
CA ILE A 34 2.34 -15.33 -3.79
C ILE A 34 1.61 -16.67 -3.65
N GLU A 35 2.04 -17.68 -4.41
CA GLU A 35 1.27 -18.91 -4.64
C GLU A 35 1.68 -20.07 -3.73
N ASP A 36 2.96 -20.13 -3.32
CA ASP A 36 3.52 -21.26 -2.58
C ASP A 36 3.78 -20.89 -1.11
N ASP A 37 4.62 -19.89 -0.87
CA ASP A 37 5.05 -19.48 0.47
C ASP A 37 3.95 -18.71 1.21
N ALA A 38 3.04 -18.07 0.46
CA ALA A 38 1.99 -17.18 0.97
C ALA A 38 2.53 -16.05 1.87
N VAL A 39 3.75 -15.59 1.60
CA VAL A 39 4.43 -14.50 2.31
C VAL A 39 5.16 -13.64 1.30
N VAL A 40 4.73 -12.39 1.16
CA VAL A 40 5.40 -11.38 0.32
C VAL A 40 6.28 -10.51 1.20
N ILE A 41 7.47 -10.15 0.72
CA ILE A 41 8.46 -9.42 1.51
C ILE A 41 8.71 -8.07 0.87
N ASP A 42 8.64 -7.00 1.67
CA ASP A 42 8.96 -5.68 1.17
C ASP A 42 10.46 -5.56 0.84
N SER A 43 10.79 -4.91 -0.27
CA SER A 43 12.16 -4.88 -0.77
C SER A 43 13.07 -3.93 0.02
N VAL A 44 12.50 -3.05 0.86
CA VAL A 44 13.21 -1.99 1.59
C VAL A 44 13.56 -2.40 3.02
N ALA A 45 12.56 -2.75 3.83
CA ALA A 45 12.73 -3.02 5.26
C ALA A 45 12.63 -4.52 5.61
N LYS A 46 12.39 -5.38 4.62
CA LYS A 46 12.19 -6.83 4.78
C LYS A 46 10.99 -7.17 5.68
N ILE A 47 9.98 -6.33 5.65
CA ILE A 47 8.68 -6.48 6.27
C ILE A 47 7.89 -7.53 5.50
N GLU A 48 7.48 -8.58 6.21
CA GLU A 48 6.62 -9.63 5.70
C GLU A 48 5.16 -9.17 5.64
N GLY A 49 4.48 -9.55 4.55
CA GLY A 49 3.05 -9.48 4.38
C GLY A 49 2.50 -10.88 4.17
N VAL A 50 1.56 -11.30 5.02
CA VAL A 50 0.92 -12.61 4.94
C VAL A 50 -0.18 -12.57 3.88
N VAL A 51 -0.10 -13.49 2.91
CA VAL A 51 -1.07 -13.64 1.84
C VAL A 51 -2.20 -14.58 2.31
N ASN A 52 -3.45 -14.20 2.08
CA ASN A 52 -4.62 -15.00 2.43
C ASN A 52 -5.49 -15.30 1.21
N GLY A 53 -6.13 -16.47 1.21
CA GLY A 53 -7.17 -16.84 0.25
C GLY A 53 -6.65 -17.25 -1.13
N ASN A 54 -5.38 -17.67 -1.22
CA ASN A 54 -4.72 -18.21 -2.41
C ASN A 54 -4.98 -17.37 -3.68
N PRO A 55 -4.54 -16.11 -3.71
CA PRO A 55 -4.45 -15.35 -4.96
C PRO A 55 -3.42 -16.00 -5.89
N SER A 56 -3.48 -15.66 -7.17
CA SER A 56 -2.52 -16.12 -8.17
C SER A 56 -1.54 -15.00 -8.53
N ALA A 57 -0.39 -15.36 -9.08
CA ALA A 57 0.45 -14.43 -9.80
C ALA A 57 -0.14 -14.17 -11.20
N ALA A 58 0.04 -12.94 -11.70
CA ALA A 58 -0.32 -12.54 -13.04
C ALA A 58 0.82 -11.73 -13.67
N THR A 59 0.74 -11.48 -14.99
CA THR A 59 1.65 -10.54 -15.65
C THR A 59 1.46 -9.14 -15.07
N GLY A 60 2.58 -8.54 -14.66
CA GLY A 60 2.64 -7.21 -14.11
C GLY A 60 2.40 -6.11 -15.14
N ARG A 61 2.76 -4.88 -14.75
CA ARG A 61 2.32 -3.67 -15.46
C ARG A 61 3.09 -3.40 -16.75
N SER A 62 4.39 -3.64 -16.75
CA SER A 62 5.26 -3.50 -17.91
C SER A 62 5.06 -4.63 -18.92
N GLY A 63 4.68 -5.83 -18.45
CA GLY A 63 4.53 -7.01 -19.28
C GLY A 63 5.85 -7.65 -19.72
N ASN A 64 6.98 -7.19 -19.16
CA ASN A 64 8.28 -7.80 -19.36
C ASN A 64 8.42 -9.09 -18.53
N ASP A 65 9.38 -9.93 -18.91
CA ASP A 65 9.72 -11.13 -18.15
C ASP A 65 10.14 -10.76 -16.72
N GLY A 66 9.57 -11.45 -15.73
CA GLY A 66 9.83 -11.24 -14.31
C GLY A 66 9.04 -10.11 -13.66
N ASP A 67 8.28 -9.32 -14.42
CA ASP A 67 7.32 -8.35 -13.87
C ASP A 67 5.99 -9.06 -13.64
N HIS A 68 5.70 -9.35 -12.38
CA HIS A 68 4.48 -10.02 -11.96
C HIS A 68 3.60 -9.09 -11.12
N ALA A 69 2.40 -9.55 -10.83
CA ALA A 69 1.49 -8.89 -9.93
C ALA A 69 0.67 -9.92 -9.16
N ILE A 70 0.27 -9.57 -7.95
CA ILE A 70 -0.72 -10.34 -7.20
C ILE A 70 -2.12 -10.13 -7.78
N ASP A 71 -2.80 -11.21 -8.12
CA ASP A 71 -4.15 -11.22 -8.66
C ASP A 71 -5.15 -11.87 -7.68
N PHE A 72 -6.04 -11.04 -7.14
CA PHE A 72 -7.13 -11.49 -6.28
C PHE A 72 -8.33 -12.06 -7.07
N GLY A 73 -8.33 -11.93 -8.39
CA GLY A 73 -9.32 -12.47 -9.32
C GLY A 73 -10.65 -11.71 -9.35
N VAL A 74 -11.62 -12.25 -10.11
CA VAL A 74 -12.97 -11.67 -10.29
C VAL A 74 -13.86 -11.71 -9.04
N SER A 75 -13.47 -12.54 -8.06
CA SER A 75 -14.14 -12.76 -6.77
C SER A 75 -13.11 -12.61 -5.64
N PRO A 76 -12.67 -11.38 -5.32
CA PRO A 76 -11.57 -11.13 -4.39
C PRO A 76 -11.97 -11.27 -2.90
N SER A 77 -13.22 -11.58 -2.61
CA SER A 77 -13.70 -11.71 -1.23
C SER A 77 -12.89 -12.75 -0.46
N GLY A 78 -12.38 -12.36 0.70
CA GLY A 78 -11.53 -13.23 1.53
C GLY A 78 -10.08 -13.34 1.04
N LYS A 79 -9.67 -12.62 -0.01
CA LYS A 79 -8.27 -12.56 -0.43
C LYS A 79 -7.66 -11.21 -0.11
N TRP A 80 -6.48 -11.22 0.50
CA TRP A 80 -5.79 -10.00 0.93
C TRP A 80 -4.32 -10.30 1.24
N VAL A 81 -3.54 -9.23 1.42
CA VAL A 81 -2.24 -9.27 2.07
C VAL A 81 -2.34 -8.45 3.35
N ARG A 82 -1.92 -9.01 4.48
CA ARG A 82 -1.92 -8.34 5.78
C ARG A 82 -0.50 -8.15 6.26
N ILE A 83 -0.20 -6.94 6.70
CA ILE A 83 1.12 -6.53 7.16
C ILE A 83 0.99 -6.07 8.61
N ASP A 84 1.30 -6.97 9.55
CA ASP A 84 1.29 -6.66 10.99
C ASP A 84 2.72 -6.67 11.54
N TRP A 85 3.53 -5.80 10.96
CA TRP A 85 4.90 -5.63 11.41
C TRP A 85 5.00 -4.51 12.44
N SER A 86 5.76 -4.80 13.49
CA SER A 86 6.19 -3.83 14.49
C SER A 86 7.69 -3.96 14.73
N ASP A 87 8.32 -2.84 15.07
CA ASP A 87 9.72 -2.83 15.49
C ASP A 87 9.92 -3.52 16.85
N ALA A 88 11.17 -3.64 17.30
CA ALA A 88 11.50 -4.26 18.59
C ALA A 88 10.89 -3.53 19.81
N ALA A 89 10.47 -2.28 19.65
CA ALA A 89 9.78 -1.49 20.67
C ALA A 89 8.24 -1.59 20.56
N GLY A 90 7.73 -2.40 19.63
CA GLY A 90 6.30 -2.62 19.42
C GLY A 90 5.62 -1.55 18.56
N HIS A 91 6.38 -0.66 17.92
CA HIS A 91 5.80 0.35 17.04
C HIS A 91 5.50 -0.21 15.66
N SER A 92 4.28 0.00 15.18
CA SER A 92 3.89 -0.30 13.80
C SER A 92 4.84 0.36 12.79
N TRP A 93 5.11 -0.32 11.66
CA TRP A 93 5.82 0.25 10.51
C TRP A 93 5.19 1.55 9.96
N LEU A 94 3.91 1.80 10.26
CA LEU A 94 3.19 3.01 9.88
C LEU A 94 3.34 4.17 10.89
N LYS A 95 4.03 3.97 12.03
CA LYS A 95 4.22 5.01 13.04
C LYS A 95 4.70 6.35 12.46
N PRO A 96 5.69 6.40 11.54
CA PRO A 96 6.13 7.67 10.96
C PRO A 96 5.03 8.44 10.23
N ALA A 97 4.07 7.75 9.60
CA ALA A 97 2.96 8.42 8.92
C ALA A 97 2.04 9.16 9.90
N SER A 98 1.86 8.59 11.10
CA SER A 98 1.14 9.22 12.21
C SER A 98 1.95 10.39 12.78
N ASP A 99 3.22 10.16 13.13
CA ASP A 99 4.09 11.16 13.75
C ASP A 99 4.25 12.43 12.90
N PHE A 100 4.32 12.26 11.58
CA PHE A 100 4.49 13.38 10.64
C PHE A 100 3.17 13.93 10.10
N ASN A 101 2.04 13.26 10.36
CA ASN A 101 0.74 13.57 9.73
C ASN A 101 0.84 13.64 8.20
N GLN A 102 1.65 12.75 7.62
CA GLN A 102 2.02 12.73 6.21
C GLN A 102 2.05 11.29 5.70
N LEU A 103 1.41 11.03 4.57
CA LEU A 103 1.37 9.70 3.95
C LEU A 103 1.23 9.86 2.44
N SER A 104 2.00 9.07 1.69
CA SER A 104 1.78 8.84 0.27
C SER A 104 1.69 7.35 0.00
N VAL A 105 0.65 6.92 -0.71
CA VAL A 105 0.51 5.53 -1.18
C VAL A 105 0.46 5.57 -2.70
N SER A 106 1.40 4.86 -3.34
CA SER A 106 1.50 4.74 -4.79
C SER A 106 1.36 3.28 -5.17
N LEU A 107 0.47 2.97 -6.13
CA LEU A 107 0.29 1.61 -6.62
C LEU A 107 -0.16 1.57 -8.08
N TRP A 108 0.14 0.46 -8.74
CA TRP A 108 -0.48 0.08 -10.01
C TRP A 108 -1.65 -0.86 -9.73
N GLN A 109 -2.77 -0.65 -10.43
CA GLN A 109 -3.92 -1.55 -10.33
C GLN A 109 -4.54 -1.81 -11.70
N LYS A 110 -4.88 -3.07 -11.96
CA LYS A 110 -5.69 -3.52 -13.10
C LYS A 110 -6.96 -4.16 -12.58
N LEU A 111 -8.11 -3.63 -13.00
CA LEU A 111 -9.41 -4.09 -12.48
C LEU A 111 -10.04 -5.17 -13.33
N HIS A 112 -10.41 -6.28 -12.70
CA HIS A 112 -11.28 -7.29 -13.29
C HIS A 112 -12.74 -6.82 -13.36
N SER A 113 -13.25 -6.27 -12.26
CA SER A 113 -14.62 -5.77 -12.14
C SER A 113 -14.71 -4.65 -11.09
N ARG A 114 -15.73 -3.80 -11.18
CA ARG A 114 -16.01 -2.80 -10.14
C ARG A 114 -16.75 -3.48 -8.99
N ARG A 115 -16.22 -3.35 -7.78
CA ARG A 115 -16.78 -3.95 -6.57
C ARG A 115 -16.72 -2.95 -5.42
N SER A 116 -17.63 -3.12 -4.49
CA SER A 116 -17.63 -2.40 -3.22
C SER A 116 -16.59 -3.02 -2.28
N SER A 117 -15.31 -2.76 -2.54
CA SER A 117 -14.17 -3.24 -1.73
C SER A 117 -13.13 -2.14 -1.54
N SER A 118 -12.30 -2.28 -0.50
CA SER A 118 -11.06 -1.53 -0.35
C SER A 118 -10.01 -2.09 -1.29
N THR A 119 -9.20 -1.23 -1.89
CA THR A 119 -7.95 -1.63 -2.55
C THR A 119 -6.85 -1.79 -1.51
N PHE A 120 -6.77 -0.86 -0.56
CA PHE A 120 -5.93 -0.99 0.61
C PHE A 120 -6.61 -0.38 1.84
N TRP A 121 -6.22 -0.89 3.01
CA TRP A 121 -6.67 -0.41 4.31
C TRP A 121 -5.46 -0.38 5.23
N LEU A 122 -5.07 0.80 5.67
CA LEU A 122 -4.04 1.01 6.67
C LEU A 122 -4.75 1.26 8.00
N GLY A 123 -4.65 0.27 8.89
CA GLY A 123 -5.30 0.27 10.19
C GLY A 123 -4.56 1.12 11.23
N ALA A 124 -5.29 1.70 12.18
CA ALA A 124 -4.72 2.10 13.47
C ALA A 124 -5.79 2.00 14.55
N GLU A 125 -5.47 1.36 15.67
CA GLU A 125 -6.40 1.17 16.81
C GLU A 125 -7.05 2.48 17.29
N SER A 126 -6.31 3.59 17.19
CA SER A 126 -6.80 4.93 17.57
C SER A 126 -7.78 5.56 16.58
N ALA A 127 -7.96 4.98 15.39
CA ALA A 127 -8.81 5.54 14.35
C ALA A 127 -10.27 5.07 14.48
N SER A 128 -11.21 5.97 14.17
CA SER A 128 -12.63 5.66 14.17
C SER A 128 -13.03 4.79 12.97
N SER A 129 -14.31 4.36 12.92
CA SER A 129 -14.87 3.58 11.81
C SER A 129 -14.14 2.25 11.54
N GLY A 130 -13.82 1.49 12.60
CA GLY A 130 -13.12 0.21 12.50
C GLY A 130 -11.64 0.39 12.18
N GLU A 131 -10.97 1.32 12.85
CA GLU A 131 -9.53 1.55 12.70
C GLU A 131 -9.12 2.11 11.34
N ARG A 132 -10.00 2.88 10.67
CA ARG A 132 -9.71 3.44 9.34
C ARG A 132 -8.75 4.63 9.43
N ASN A 133 -7.44 4.35 9.50
CA ASN A 133 -6.43 5.40 9.48
C ASN A 133 -6.18 5.95 8.07
N ALA A 134 -6.05 5.07 7.08
CA ALA A 134 -6.06 5.47 5.67
C ALA A 134 -6.62 4.35 4.80
N GLN A 135 -7.54 4.65 3.89
CA GLN A 135 -8.19 3.65 3.05
C GLN A 135 -8.49 4.24 1.68
N ALA A 136 -8.28 3.45 0.63
CA ALA A 136 -8.71 3.80 -0.71
C ALA A 136 -9.64 2.75 -1.31
N HIS A 137 -10.60 3.25 -2.10
CA HIS A 137 -11.46 2.47 -2.97
C HIS A 137 -11.16 2.86 -4.42
N ILE A 138 -10.75 1.91 -5.27
CA ILE A 138 -10.28 2.21 -6.63
C ILE A 138 -10.96 1.35 -7.70
N PRO A 139 -12.05 1.83 -8.32
CA PRO A 139 -13.08 2.62 -7.69
C PRO A 139 -14.00 1.71 -6.85
N TRP A 140 -14.88 2.32 -6.07
CA TRP A 140 -16.02 1.65 -5.48
C TRP A 140 -17.07 1.26 -6.54
N GLY A 141 -18.09 0.48 -6.13
CA GLY A 141 -19.14 -0.02 -7.03
C GLY A 141 -19.90 1.07 -7.81
N ASN A 142 -19.93 2.32 -7.33
CA ASN A 142 -20.55 3.47 -7.99
C ASN A 142 -19.58 4.29 -8.87
N SER A 143 -18.42 3.72 -9.25
CA SER A 143 -17.40 4.37 -10.09
C SER A 143 -16.80 5.65 -9.48
N GLN A 144 -16.79 5.73 -8.15
CA GLN A 144 -16.07 6.77 -7.40
C GLN A 144 -14.78 6.19 -6.84
N ILE A 145 -13.68 6.93 -6.99
CA ILE A 145 -12.48 6.71 -6.19
C ILE A 145 -12.65 7.48 -4.89
N TYR A 146 -12.46 6.81 -3.77
CA TYR A 146 -12.50 7.41 -2.44
C TYR A 146 -11.12 7.38 -1.81
N TRP A 147 -10.75 8.47 -1.15
CA TRP A 147 -9.59 8.57 -0.29
C TRP A 147 -10.02 8.98 1.11
N ASP A 148 -10.00 8.01 2.01
CA ASP A 148 -10.38 8.12 3.40
C ASP A 148 -9.14 8.19 4.28
N THR A 149 -9.12 9.12 5.25
CA THR A 149 -8.09 9.14 6.28
C THR A 149 -8.71 9.41 7.64
N ALA A 150 -8.03 9.00 8.71
CA ALA A 150 -8.34 9.44 10.05
C ALA A 150 -8.23 10.96 10.15
N GLY A 151 -8.97 11.49 11.11
CA GLY A 151 -9.18 12.90 11.38
C GLY A 151 -10.43 13.04 12.24
N CYS A 152 -10.57 14.19 12.91
CA CYS A 152 -11.68 14.41 13.81
C CYS A 152 -12.85 15.14 13.13
N CYS A 153 -14.04 14.86 13.67
CA CYS A 153 -15.25 15.69 13.73
C CYS A 153 -15.94 16.13 12.42
N ASP A 154 -15.27 16.17 11.27
CA ASP A 154 -15.89 16.47 9.98
C ASP A 154 -15.67 15.34 8.96
N GLY A 155 -16.75 14.68 8.57
CA GLY A 155 -16.75 13.68 7.50
C GLY A 155 -16.24 14.22 6.17
N ARG A 156 -16.33 15.53 5.93
CA ARG A 156 -15.86 16.21 4.71
C ARG A 156 -14.36 16.45 4.71
N THR A 157 -13.71 16.52 5.87
CA THR A 157 -12.25 16.64 5.96
C THR A 157 -11.58 15.27 6.00
N THR A 158 -12.29 14.21 6.37
CA THR A 158 -11.78 12.84 6.45
C THR A 158 -11.86 12.08 5.13
N ARG A 159 -12.70 12.49 4.17
CA ARG A 159 -12.82 11.88 2.84
C ARG A 159 -12.76 12.89 1.70
N ILE A 160 -12.00 12.58 0.65
CA ILE A 160 -12.18 13.19 -0.68
C ILE A 160 -12.54 12.11 -1.70
N ASN A 161 -13.22 12.48 -2.77
CA ASN A 161 -13.58 11.55 -3.84
C ASN A 161 -13.55 12.20 -5.22
N ARG A 162 -13.44 11.34 -6.25
CA ARG A 162 -13.50 11.73 -7.65
C ARG A 162 -14.22 10.66 -8.45
N SER A 163 -15.09 11.08 -9.37
CA SER A 163 -15.67 10.15 -10.34
C SER A 163 -14.60 9.66 -11.30
N TRP A 164 -14.54 8.36 -11.52
CA TRP A 164 -13.58 7.76 -12.43
C TRP A 164 -14.25 6.67 -13.26
N GLY A 165 -14.38 6.93 -14.56
CA GLY A 165 -14.94 6.00 -15.54
C GLY A 165 -13.91 5.06 -16.15
N GLY A 166 -12.69 4.98 -15.60
CA GLY A 166 -11.58 4.20 -16.16
C GLY A 166 -11.93 2.74 -16.45
N GLY A 167 -11.19 2.19 -17.42
CA GLY A 167 -11.50 0.93 -18.06
C GLY A 167 -11.10 -0.28 -17.23
N LEU A 168 -11.95 -1.31 -17.23
CA LEU A 168 -11.58 -2.64 -16.78
C LEU A 168 -10.45 -3.20 -17.67
N GLY A 169 -9.62 -4.07 -17.11
CA GLY A 169 -8.56 -4.76 -17.85
C GLY A 169 -7.39 -3.87 -18.28
N LYS A 170 -7.28 -2.64 -17.78
CA LYS A 170 -6.13 -1.75 -18.03
C LYS A 170 -5.40 -1.44 -16.73
N TRP A 171 -4.08 -1.36 -16.83
CA TRP A 171 -3.22 -0.88 -15.75
C TRP A 171 -3.35 0.63 -15.62
N HIS A 172 -3.59 1.10 -14.41
CA HIS A 172 -3.61 2.52 -14.06
C HIS A 172 -2.75 2.77 -12.82
N HIS A 173 -2.06 3.91 -12.80
CA HIS A 173 -1.29 4.36 -11.64
C HIS A 173 -2.17 5.19 -10.73
N PHE A 174 -2.09 4.95 -9.43
CA PHE A 174 -2.77 5.78 -8.46
C PHE A 174 -1.80 6.25 -7.40
N VAL A 175 -1.89 7.54 -7.06
CA VAL A 175 -1.18 8.12 -5.91
C VAL A 175 -2.19 8.81 -5.01
N PHE A 176 -2.20 8.39 -3.75
CA PHE A 176 -3.00 8.98 -2.67
C PHE A 176 -2.08 9.73 -1.74
N LEU A 177 -2.32 11.03 -1.60
CA LEU A 177 -1.51 11.92 -0.77
C LEU A 177 -2.33 12.41 0.42
N LYS A 178 -1.70 12.42 1.59
CA LYS A 178 -2.07 13.20 2.76
C LYS A 178 -0.84 13.97 3.24
N ASP A 179 -0.99 15.27 3.41
CA ASP A 179 0.03 16.16 3.96
C ASP A 179 -0.64 17.18 4.89
N GLY A 180 -0.68 16.86 6.19
CA GLY A 180 -1.56 17.54 7.12
C GLY A 180 -3.03 17.45 6.69
N ASP A 181 -3.66 18.60 6.47
CA ASP A 181 -5.04 18.70 5.99
C ASP A 181 -5.15 18.58 4.47
N ARG A 182 -4.04 18.73 3.73
CA ARG A 182 -4.02 18.60 2.28
C ARG A 182 -4.18 17.14 1.88
N LYS A 183 -5.09 16.89 0.95
CA LYS A 183 -5.29 15.58 0.32
C LYS A 183 -5.31 15.71 -1.19
N ALA A 184 -4.79 14.69 -1.88
CA ALA A 184 -4.87 14.62 -3.33
C ALA A 184 -4.95 13.17 -3.81
N ILE A 185 -5.54 13.01 -5.00
CA ILE A 185 -5.57 11.76 -5.76
C ILE A 185 -5.00 12.08 -7.14
N TYR A 186 -3.96 11.37 -7.55
CA TYR A 186 -3.40 11.41 -8.89
C TYR A 186 -3.68 10.09 -9.60
N ILE A 187 -3.93 10.15 -10.91
CA ILE A 187 -4.26 8.99 -11.74
C ILE A 187 -3.43 9.10 -13.01
N ASP A 188 -2.58 8.09 -13.25
CA ASP A 188 -1.68 8.02 -14.41
C ASP A 188 -0.64 9.16 -14.54
N GLY A 189 -0.29 9.81 -13.42
CA GLY A 189 0.63 10.95 -13.35
C GLY A 189 -0.09 12.29 -13.36
#